data_AF-A0A7X6MHN9-F1
#
_entry.id   AF-A0A7X6MHN9-F1
#
_cell.length_a   1.000
_cell.length_b   1.000
_cell.length_c   1.000
_cell.angle_alpha   90.00
_cell.angle_beta   90.00
_cell.angle_gamma   90.00
#
_symmetry.space_group_name_H-M   'P 1'
#
loop_
_entity.id
_entity.type
_entity.pdbx_description
1 polymer ?
#
loop_
_entity_poly.entity_id
_entity_poly.type
_entity_poly.pdbx_seq_one_letter_code
_entity_poly.pdbx_strand_id
1 'polypeptide(L)'
;MSRVFATSRRVRRAPAAELVRLLEARHRLNAEEAPEPGQVVARLGNRSVAVALIDGQWFRRHTAQDGRNALSPLHPAGHEFSVAHSVAVELIEARAVE
;
A
#
# COMPACT_ATOMS: atom_id res chain seq x y z
N MET A 1 23.54 37.46 -15.12
CA MET A 1 22.19 36.84 -15.17
C MET A 1 22.36 35.34 -15.22
N SER A 2 22.35 34.65 -14.07
CA SER A 2 22.51 33.19 -14.01
C SER A 2 21.21 32.56 -13.54
N ARG A 3 20.59 31.76 -14.42
CA ARG A 3 19.32 31.07 -14.20
C ARG A 3 19.54 29.93 -13.21
N VAL A 4 18.79 29.97 -12.11
CA VAL A 4 18.64 28.87 -11.16
C VAL A 4 17.85 27.76 -11.86
N PHE A 5 18.52 26.66 -12.21
CA PHE A 5 17.82 25.42 -12.53
C PHE A 5 17.29 24.84 -11.23
N ALA A 6 16.05 25.18 -10.90
CA ALA A 6 15.26 24.38 -9.98
C ALA A 6 15.05 23.02 -10.66
N THR A 7 15.96 22.07 -10.43
CA THR A 7 15.68 20.67 -10.69
C THR A 7 14.55 20.29 -9.75
N SER A 8 13.31 20.38 -10.25
CA SER A 8 12.13 19.76 -9.66
C SER A 8 12.32 18.25 -9.66
N ARG A 9 13.21 17.78 -8.78
CA ARG A 9 13.27 16.41 -8.34
C ARG A 9 11.95 16.24 -7.59
N ARG A 10 10.88 15.91 -8.32
CA ARG A 10 9.69 15.33 -7.72
C ARG A 10 10.24 14.18 -6.92
N VAL A 11 10.33 14.36 -5.60
CA VAL A 11 10.56 13.28 -4.68
C VAL A 11 9.36 12.39 -4.93
N ARG A 12 9.48 11.41 -5.84
CA ARG A 12 8.53 10.32 -5.94
C ARG A 12 8.59 9.72 -4.55
N ARG A 13 7.61 10.08 -3.71
CA ARG A 13 7.52 9.55 -2.36
C ARG A 13 7.58 8.03 -2.50
N ALA A 14 8.27 7.38 -1.57
CA ALA A 14 8.32 5.93 -1.57
C ALA A 14 6.87 5.42 -1.64
N PRO A 15 6.54 4.51 -2.59
CA PRO A 15 5.16 4.11 -2.84
C PRO A 15 4.49 3.51 -1.59
N ALA A 16 5.27 2.93 -0.67
CA ALA A 16 4.81 2.49 0.65
C ALA A 16 4.40 3.66 1.56
N ALA A 17 5.27 4.66 1.73
CA ALA A 17 4.96 5.86 2.53
C ALA A 17 3.73 6.62 2.03
N GLU A 18 3.51 6.71 0.72
CA GLU A 18 2.30 7.36 0.18
C GLU A 18 1.04 6.54 0.46
N LEU A 19 1.11 5.21 0.28
CA LEU A 19 0.00 4.31 0.61
C LEU A 19 -0.38 4.41 2.10
N VAL A 20 0.61 4.44 3.01
CA VAL A 20 0.37 4.65 4.45
C VAL A 20 -0.44 5.91 4.70
N ARG A 21 -0.01 7.05 4.14
CA ARG A 21 -0.71 8.33 4.33
C ARG A 21 -2.14 8.31 3.80
N LEU A 22 -2.38 7.68 2.65
CA LEU A 22 -3.70 7.56 2.06
C LEU A 22 -4.64 6.72 2.92
N LEU A 23 -4.16 5.59 3.45
CA LEU A 23 -4.93 4.71 4.32
C LEU A 23 -5.30 5.38 5.64
N GLU A 24 -4.38 6.13 6.23
CA GLU A 24 -4.63 6.91 7.45
C GLU A 24 -5.60 8.06 7.20
N ALA A 25 -5.39 8.84 6.13
CA ALA A 25 -6.15 10.06 5.88
C ALA A 25 -7.59 9.79 5.39
N ARG A 26 -7.78 8.82 4.49
CA ARG A 26 -9.08 8.58 3.83
C ARG A 26 -9.89 7.50 4.50
N HIS A 27 -9.23 6.43 4.99
CA HIS A 27 -9.91 5.26 5.55
C HIS A 27 -9.80 5.18 7.08
N ARG A 28 -9.07 6.11 7.73
CA ARG A 28 -8.80 6.11 9.17
C ARG A 28 -8.21 4.79 9.66
N LEU A 29 -7.43 4.12 8.81
CA LEU A 29 -6.72 2.90 9.14
C LEU A 29 -5.40 3.26 9.81
N ASN A 30 -4.93 2.46 10.75
CA ASN A 30 -3.58 2.58 11.26
C ASN A 30 -2.66 1.83 10.30
N ALA A 31 -1.77 2.53 9.59
CA ALA A 31 -0.89 1.93 8.59
C ALA A 31 0.57 2.24 8.90
N GLU A 32 1.45 1.27 8.68
CA GLU A 32 2.89 1.45 8.87
C GLU A 32 3.69 0.78 7.77
N GLU A 33 4.86 1.33 7.46
CA GLU A 33 5.84 0.67 6.60
C GLU A 33 6.49 -0.48 7.37
N ALA A 34 6.52 -1.67 6.77
CA ALA A 34 7.21 -2.81 7.39
C ALA A 34 8.74 -2.67 7.20
N PRO A 35 9.56 -3.45 7.93
CA PRO A 35 11.03 -3.38 7.82
C PRO A 35 11.57 -3.67 6.43
N GLU A 36 10.82 -4.44 5.62
CA GLU A 36 11.18 -4.75 4.24
C GLU A 36 10.69 -3.63 3.31
N PRO A 37 11.54 -3.14 2.38
CA PRO A 37 11.17 -2.06 1.47
C PRO A 37 9.97 -2.43 0.60
N GLY A 38 9.04 -1.49 0.44
CA GLY A 38 7.83 -1.71 -0.35
C GLY A 38 6.77 -2.54 0.36
N GLN A 39 6.86 -2.72 1.68
CA GLN A 39 5.82 -3.38 2.46
C GLN A 39 5.06 -2.42 3.36
N VAL A 40 3.75 -2.62 3.43
CA VAL A 40 2.84 -1.83 4.26
C VAL A 40 1.93 -2.77 5.03
N VAL A 41 1.75 -2.50 6.31
CA VAL A 41 0.78 -3.20 7.15
C VAL A 41 -0.31 -2.22 7.55
N ALA A 42 -1.53 -2.49 7.12
CA ALA A 42 -2.72 -1.73 7.49
C ALA A 42 -3.51 -2.48 8.58
N ARG A 43 -4.02 -1.76 9.57
CA ARG A 43 -4.71 -2.31 10.74
C ARG A 43 -6.01 -1.54 11.02
N LEU A 44 -7.03 -2.28 11.43
CA LEU A 44 -8.31 -1.78 11.94
C LEU A 44 -8.77 -2.66 13.09
N GLY A 45 -8.68 -2.14 14.32
CA GLY A 45 -8.99 -2.91 15.52
C GLY A 45 -8.09 -4.15 15.64
N ASN A 46 -8.71 -5.33 15.65
CA ASN A 46 -8.05 -6.65 15.70
C ASN A 46 -7.78 -7.26 14.32
N ARG A 47 -8.04 -6.54 13.23
CA ARG A 47 -7.81 -6.98 11.85
C ARG A 47 -6.58 -6.29 11.28
N SER A 48 -5.75 -7.03 10.57
CA SER A 48 -4.59 -6.49 9.86
C SER A 48 -4.47 -7.09 8.46
N VAL A 49 -3.90 -6.32 7.54
CA VAL A 49 -3.57 -6.75 6.18
C VAL A 49 -2.16 -6.26 5.88
N ALA A 50 -1.26 -7.18 5.57
CA ALA A 50 0.06 -6.87 5.08
C ALA A 50 0.05 -6.90 3.55
N VAL A 51 0.68 -5.92 2.93
CA VAL A 51 0.85 -5.84 1.48
C VAL A 51 2.31 -5.60 1.13
N ALA A 52 2.72 -6.09 -0.03
CA ALA A 52 4.08 -5.95 -0.56
C ALA A 52 4.03 -5.52 -2.03
N LEU A 53 4.90 -4.58 -2.39
CA LEU A 53 5.15 -4.15 -3.75
C LEU A 53 6.22 -5.05 -4.37
N ILE A 54 5.83 -5.83 -5.38
CA ILE A 54 6.69 -6.75 -6.12
C ILE A 54 6.53 -6.43 -7.60
N ASP A 55 7.65 -6.15 -8.28
CA ASP A 55 7.68 -5.81 -9.72
C ASP A 55 6.68 -4.71 -10.12
N GLY A 56 6.47 -3.71 -9.27
CA GLY A 56 5.54 -2.60 -9.53
C GLY A 56 4.06 -2.95 -9.34
N GLN A 57 3.77 -4.12 -8.77
CA GLN A 57 2.41 -4.55 -8.42
C GLN A 57 2.30 -4.89 -6.93
N TRP A 58 1.17 -4.50 -6.34
CA TRP A 58 0.90 -4.76 -4.93
C TRP A 58 0.18 -6.09 -4.72
N PHE A 59 0.65 -6.85 -3.75
CA PHE A 59 0.11 -8.15 -3.36
C PHE A 59 -0.19 -8.18 -1.87
N ARG A 60 -1.28 -8.86 -1.49
CA ARG A 60 -1.58 -9.17 -0.09
C ARG A 60 -0.70 -10.32 0.37
N ARG A 61 0.06 -10.08 1.43
CA ARG A 61 0.72 -11.13 2.21
C ARG A 61 -0.29 -11.73 3.19
N HIS A 62 -0.34 -13.04 3.25
CA HIS A 62 -1.13 -13.79 4.22
C HIS A 62 -0.42 -15.10 4.54
N THR A 63 -0.73 -15.67 5.70
CA THR A 63 -0.27 -17.00 6.05
C THR A 63 -1.22 -18.01 5.42
N ALA A 64 -0.69 -18.87 4.55
CA ALA A 64 -1.44 -19.99 3.99
C ALA A 64 -1.70 -21.07 5.07
N GLN A 65 -2.60 -22.00 4.76
CA GLN A 65 -2.99 -23.07 5.70
C GLN A 65 -1.81 -23.99 6.11
N ASP A 66 -0.76 -24.04 5.31
CA ASP A 66 0.49 -24.77 5.59
C ASP A 66 1.49 -23.96 6.44
N GLY A 67 1.09 -22.79 6.94
CA GLY A 67 1.93 -21.91 7.75
C GLY A 67 2.92 -21.07 6.94
N ARG A 68 2.93 -21.19 5.60
CA ARG A 68 3.85 -20.45 4.75
C ARG A 68 3.32 -19.07 4.40
N ASN A 69 4.23 -18.15 4.14
CA ASN A 69 3.88 -16.85 3.57
C ASN A 69 3.41 -17.04 2.12
N ALA A 70 2.18 -16.63 1.84
CA ALA A 70 1.60 -16.61 0.51
C ALA A 70 1.28 -15.18 0.07
N LEU A 71 1.31 -14.99 -1.24
CA LEU A 71 1.00 -13.72 -1.90
C LEU A 71 -0.23 -13.92 -2.77
N SER A 72 -1.26 -13.11 -2.53
CA SER A 72 -2.45 -13.08 -3.38
C SER A 72 -2.60 -11.69 -3.99
N PRO A 73 -3.05 -11.58 -5.25
CA PRO A 73 -3.45 -10.30 -5.82
C PRO A 73 -4.49 -9.62 -4.91
N LEU A 74 -4.37 -8.30 -4.71
CA LEU A 74 -5.42 -7.52 -4.07
C LEU A 74 -6.58 -7.35 -5.06
N HIS A 75 -7.74 -7.91 -4.74
CA HIS A 75 -8.95 -7.71 -5.50
C HIS A 75 -9.98 -6.96 -4.65
N PRO A 76 -10.51 -5.81 -5.13
CA PRO A 76 -11.51 -5.04 -4.38
C PRO A 76 -12.86 -5.77 -4.31
N ALA A 77 -13.08 -6.74 -5.20
CA ALA A 77 -14.33 -7.49 -5.36
C ALA A 77 -14.55 -8.60 -4.32
N GLY A 78 -13.59 -8.84 -3.43
CA GLY A 78 -13.79 -9.80 -2.34
C GLY A 78 -14.79 -9.26 -1.32
N HIS A 79 -15.72 -10.10 -0.86
CA HIS A 79 -16.62 -9.85 0.29
C HIS A 79 -15.87 -9.61 1.64
N GLU A 80 -14.54 -9.44 1.61
CA GLU A 80 -13.71 -9.08 2.75
C GLU A 80 -13.78 -7.55 3.00
N PHE A 81 -14.96 -7.06 3.36
CA PHE A 81 -15.17 -5.69 3.84
C PHE A 81 -14.46 -5.50 5.18
N SER A 82 -13.26 -4.90 5.21
CA SER A 82 -12.76 -4.09 6.35
C SER A 82 -11.44 -3.38 6.07
N VAL A 83 -10.39 -4.10 5.68
CA VAL A 83 -9.03 -3.52 5.54
C VAL A 83 -8.46 -3.84 4.16
N ALA A 84 -8.59 -5.08 3.68
CA ALA A 84 -8.12 -5.48 2.35
C ALA A 84 -8.82 -4.69 1.24
N HIS A 85 -10.13 -4.43 1.39
CA HIS A 85 -10.89 -3.61 0.46
C HIS A 85 -10.37 -2.17 0.40
N SER A 86 -10.23 -1.47 1.54
CA SER A 86 -9.69 -0.10 1.59
C SER A 86 -8.29 -0.01 0.99
N VAL A 87 -7.42 -1.00 1.27
CA VAL A 87 -6.09 -1.08 0.65
C VAL A 87 -6.21 -1.28 -0.87
N ALA A 88 -7.06 -2.19 -1.34
CA ALA A 88 -7.27 -2.42 -2.76
C ALA A 88 -7.81 -1.16 -3.49
N VAL A 89 -8.75 -0.43 -2.87
CA VAL A 89 -9.30 0.81 -3.43
C VAL A 89 -8.21 1.86 -3.61
N GLU A 90 -7.42 2.16 -2.57
CA GLU A 90 -6.35 3.17 -2.69
C GLU A 90 -5.29 2.77 -3.72
N LEU A 91 -4.98 1.47 -3.83
CA LEU A 91 -4.02 0.98 -4.81
C LEU A 91 -4.51 1.09 -6.25
N ILE A 92 -5.81 0.89 -6.48
CA ILE A 92 -6.43 1.06 -7.80
C ILE A 92 -6.50 2.54 -8.16
N GLU A 93 -6.92 3.39 -7.23
CA GLU A 93 -6.99 4.83 -7.45
C GLU A 93 -5.59 5.43 -7.67
N ALA A 94 -4.57 5.00 -6.92
CA ALA A 94 -3.20 5.45 -7.11
C ALA A 94 -2.66 5.09 -8.51
N ARG A 95 -3.01 3.92 -9.05
CA ARG A 95 -2.65 3.51 -10.43
C ARG A 95 -3.42 4.24 -11.52
N ALA A 96 -4.65 4.71 -11.23
CA ALA A 96 -5.46 5.45 -12.21
C ALA A 96 -4.97 6.89 -12.46
N VAL A 97 -4.01 7.37 -11.66
CA VAL A 97 -3.48 8.74 -11.70
C VAL A 97 -2.09 8.81 -12.35
N GLU A 98 -1.51 7.67 -12.77
CA GLU A 98 -0.20 7.58 -13.45
C GLU A 98 -0.26 7.72 -14.97
#